data_AF-A0AAD5Y6A9-F1
#
_entry.id   AF-A0AAD5Y6A9-F1
#
_cell.length_a   1.000
_cell.length_b   1.000
_cell.length_c   1.000
_cell.angle_alpha   90.00
_cell.angle_beta   90.00
_cell.angle_gamma   90.00
#
_symmetry.space_group_name_H-M   'P 1'
#
loop_
_entity.id
_entity.type
_entity.pdbx_description
1 polymer ?
#
loop_
_entity_poly.entity_id
_entity_poly.type
_entity_poly.pdbx_seq_one_letter_code
_entity_poly.pdbx_strand_id
1 'polypeptide(L)'
;MADEELKAVKVMYEASQKFPVPYYLLIVQAGFLCTKKQYDKALRLAKLAVTRAPSEYIVWEKLAEIYMEIEDYESALLSLNSCPMFTFTEKDAHRLPAPARVHLPLKPDPATLTVPYDPKTGPNHHGTLAEENDPREAEVHPELKRLPSLTLRGTFSRAYKILTKIAHKVGWDELLKYRSKVFVMEDEYRIHRAIAEEESQNVTTQLSKQDEEEELTMENISLDDNNSDTSPKKKGRIAIDDLVKKASANPNLKNAFEQPGATRVANNPRLPFTGVNFTFKHKRLCEKWLDNLFMVLYNDLRIFTALKQELGLYKKELQTATTASTSNMNISTHRKTAAEWEIFANLSLRLHKIEDAKDALKISLDQRLSTQALLTVTKLHAEEGNITPCLQCVVRLVSCLDRTFNEEVYPSPVASSIFKLISINGLAKVQNALVALNVPQSTYRNITKYFEYAELFRVAGSDW
;
A
#
# COMPACT_ATOMS: atom_id res chain seq x y z
N MET A 1 -30.80 3.17 14.05
CA MET A 1 -29.36 2.97 14.35
C MET A 1 -29.09 2.86 15.85
N ALA A 2 -29.41 3.84 16.71
CA ALA A 2 -29.09 3.76 18.15
C ALA A 2 -29.74 2.55 18.88
N ASP A 3 -30.97 2.20 18.55
CA ASP A 3 -31.66 1.05 19.17
C ASP A 3 -31.06 -0.31 18.78
N GLU A 4 -30.54 -0.41 17.55
CA GLU A 4 -29.88 -1.62 17.05
C GLU A 4 -28.51 -1.82 17.70
N GLU A 5 -27.78 -0.74 17.98
CA GLU A 5 -26.52 -0.79 18.73
C GLU A 5 -26.76 -1.33 20.15
N LEU A 6 -27.80 -0.86 20.85
CA LEU A 6 -28.14 -1.33 22.18
C LEU A 6 -28.51 -2.82 22.17
N LYS A 7 -29.31 -3.24 21.18
CA LYS A 7 -29.67 -4.65 20.98
C LYS A 7 -28.43 -5.50 20.71
N ALA A 8 -27.53 -5.05 19.84
CA ALA A 8 -26.28 -5.75 19.55
C ALA A 8 -25.41 -5.92 20.80
N VAL A 9 -25.27 -4.88 21.64
CA VAL A 9 -24.51 -4.98 22.89
C VAL A 9 -25.13 -5.98 23.86
N LYS A 10 -26.47 -5.99 24.00
CA LYS A 10 -27.17 -6.99 24.83
C LYS A 10 -26.92 -8.42 24.34
N VAL A 11 -27.04 -8.64 23.02
CA VAL A 11 -26.77 -9.95 22.39
C VAL A 11 -25.31 -10.38 22.61
N MET A 12 -24.36 -9.45 22.46
CA MET A 12 -22.94 -9.74 22.71
C MET A 12 -22.68 -10.09 24.18
N TYR A 13 -23.36 -9.44 25.12
CA TYR A 13 -23.26 -9.74 26.54
C TYR A 13 -23.83 -11.12 26.88
N GLU A 14 -25.03 -11.44 26.38
CA GLU A 14 -25.63 -12.77 26.54
C GLU A 14 -24.77 -13.88 25.93
N ALA A 15 -24.17 -13.64 24.76
CA ALA A 15 -23.26 -14.58 24.11
C ALA A 15 -22.00 -14.82 24.95
N SER A 16 -21.47 -13.77 25.58
CA SER A 16 -20.29 -13.86 26.46
C SER A 16 -20.56 -14.62 27.77
N GLN A 17 -21.82 -14.69 28.22
CA GLN A 17 -22.20 -15.50 29.38
C GLN A 17 -22.36 -16.98 29.03
N LYS A 18 -22.87 -17.28 27.83
CA LYS A 18 -23.18 -18.65 27.39
C LYS A 18 -21.97 -19.42 26.89
N PHE A 19 -21.01 -18.74 26.28
CA PHE A 19 -19.82 -19.36 25.68
C PHE A 19 -18.53 -18.79 26.29
N PRO A 20 -17.47 -19.61 26.46
CA PRO A 20 -16.15 -19.08 26.81
C PRO A 20 -15.75 -18.06 25.75
N VAL A 21 -15.53 -16.82 26.19
CA VAL A 21 -15.50 -15.62 25.33
C VAL A 21 -14.61 -15.82 24.10
N PRO A 22 -15.20 -15.98 22.91
CA PRO A 22 -14.42 -16.29 21.73
C PRO A 22 -13.77 -15.02 21.18
N TYR A 23 -12.60 -15.17 20.55
CA TYR A 23 -11.79 -14.03 20.09
C TYR A 23 -12.53 -13.14 19.08
N TYR A 24 -13.40 -13.72 18.23
CA TYR A 24 -14.19 -12.95 17.27
C TYR A 24 -15.15 -11.96 17.96
N LEU A 25 -15.75 -12.35 19.08
CA LEU A 25 -16.67 -11.51 19.84
C LEU A 25 -15.91 -10.33 20.47
N LEU A 26 -14.72 -10.60 21.03
CA LEU A 26 -13.85 -9.58 21.60
C LEU A 26 -13.40 -8.57 20.55
N ILE A 27 -13.09 -9.02 19.33
CA ILE A 27 -12.72 -8.14 18.21
C ILE A 27 -13.89 -7.23 17.81
N VAL A 28 -15.11 -7.78 17.69
CA VAL A 28 -16.30 -6.98 17.35
C VAL A 28 -16.58 -5.95 18.44
N GLN A 29 -16.49 -6.33 19.71
CA GLN A 29 -16.62 -5.41 20.85
C GLN A 29 -15.54 -4.33 20.83
N ALA A 30 -14.28 -4.69 20.58
CA ALA A 30 -13.18 -3.73 20.48
C ALA A 30 -13.39 -2.75 19.32
N GLY A 31 -13.83 -3.24 18.14
CA GLY A 31 -14.18 -2.40 17.00
C GLY A 31 -15.32 -1.43 17.31
N PHE A 32 -16.36 -1.87 18.01
CA PHE A 32 -17.43 -0.99 18.47
C PHE A 32 -16.95 0.07 19.46
N LEU A 33 -16.05 -0.28 20.38
CA LEU A 33 -15.47 0.70 21.30
C LEU A 33 -14.59 1.72 20.59
N CYS A 34 -13.88 1.32 19.53
CA CYS A 34 -13.13 2.24 18.67
C CYS A 34 -14.04 3.27 17.99
N THR A 35 -15.20 2.87 17.46
CA THR A 35 -16.14 3.82 16.84
C THR A 35 -16.70 4.82 17.88
N LYS A 36 -16.83 4.40 19.14
CA LYS A 36 -17.20 5.27 20.27
C LYS A 36 -16.01 6.02 20.90
N LYS A 37 -14.81 5.97 20.33
CA LYS A 37 -13.57 6.60 20.81
C LYS A 37 -13.12 6.17 22.23
N GLN A 38 -13.55 5.01 22.71
CA GLN A 38 -13.13 4.45 24.00
C GLN A 38 -11.93 3.51 23.84
N TYR A 39 -10.78 4.09 23.47
CA TYR A 39 -9.60 3.32 23.07
C TYR A 39 -8.98 2.48 24.21
N ASP A 40 -9.00 2.96 25.45
CA ASP A 40 -8.43 2.21 26.58
C ASP A 40 -9.13 0.88 26.83
N LYS A 41 -10.47 0.88 26.74
CA LYS A 41 -11.28 -0.33 26.90
C LYS A 41 -11.10 -1.25 25.69
N ALA A 42 -11.09 -0.68 24.48
CA ALA A 42 -10.83 -1.42 23.25
C ALA A 42 -9.48 -2.13 23.31
N LEU A 43 -8.44 -1.46 23.81
CA LEU A 43 -7.10 -2.02 23.95
C LEU A 43 -7.06 -3.21 24.91
N ARG A 44 -7.76 -3.14 26.05
CA ARG A 44 -7.86 -4.25 27.00
C ARG A 44 -8.52 -5.48 26.37
N LEU A 45 -9.61 -5.28 25.63
CA LEU A 45 -10.30 -6.36 24.93
C LEU A 45 -9.45 -6.95 23.79
N ALA A 46 -8.74 -6.11 23.03
CA ALA A 46 -7.87 -6.57 21.96
C ALA A 46 -6.67 -7.37 22.49
N LYS A 47 -6.04 -6.93 23.59
CA LYS A 47 -4.99 -7.70 24.28
C LYS A 47 -5.52 -9.05 24.76
N LEU A 48 -6.72 -9.09 25.34
CA LEU A 48 -7.37 -10.34 25.72
C LEU A 48 -7.65 -11.23 24.50
N ALA A 49 -8.06 -10.66 23.37
CA ALA A 49 -8.28 -11.43 22.16
C ALA A 49 -6.97 -12.07 21.66
N VAL A 50 -5.85 -11.33 21.70
CA VAL A 50 -4.53 -11.84 21.28
C VAL A 50 -4.06 -12.99 22.17
N THR A 51 -4.25 -12.89 23.49
CA THR A 51 -3.85 -13.97 24.40
C THR A 51 -4.67 -15.25 24.20
N ARG A 52 -5.91 -15.13 23.70
CA ARG A 52 -6.76 -16.28 23.39
C ARG A 52 -6.49 -16.89 22.02
N ALA A 53 -6.15 -16.09 21.02
CA ALA A 53 -5.92 -16.55 19.65
C ALA A 53 -4.68 -15.87 19.01
N PRO A 54 -3.45 -16.24 19.44
CA PRO A 54 -2.23 -15.62 18.92
C PRO A 54 -1.90 -16.04 17.47
N SER A 55 -2.47 -17.15 16.98
CA SER A 55 -2.27 -17.63 15.60
C SER A 55 -3.11 -16.89 14.56
N GLU A 56 -4.10 -16.12 14.98
CA GLU A 56 -5.06 -15.49 14.08
C GLU A 56 -4.62 -14.08 13.68
N TYR A 57 -4.45 -13.84 12.38
CA TYR A 57 -4.00 -12.55 11.84
C TYR A 57 -4.95 -11.40 12.21
N ILE A 58 -6.27 -11.64 12.16
CA ILE A 58 -7.30 -10.60 12.35
C ILE A 58 -7.18 -9.95 13.74
N VAL A 59 -6.77 -10.71 14.75
CA VAL A 59 -6.64 -10.22 16.12
C VAL A 59 -5.49 -9.21 16.22
N TRP A 60 -4.33 -9.54 15.64
CA TRP A 60 -3.17 -8.67 15.63
C TRP A 60 -3.37 -7.43 14.76
N GLU A 61 -4.06 -7.58 13.61
CA GLU A 61 -4.45 -6.46 12.76
C GLU A 61 -5.28 -5.45 13.55
N LYS A 62 -6.29 -5.89 14.31
CA LYS A 62 -7.10 -4.99 15.13
C LYS A 62 -6.36 -4.40 16.31
N LEU A 63 -5.45 -5.14 16.92
CA LEU A 63 -4.58 -4.57 17.95
C LEU A 63 -3.71 -3.44 17.39
N ALA A 64 -3.11 -3.63 16.21
CA ALA A 64 -2.30 -2.62 15.54
C ALA A 64 -3.13 -1.39 15.12
N GLU A 65 -4.36 -1.59 14.62
CA GLU A 65 -5.29 -0.49 14.35
C GLU A 65 -5.64 0.31 15.61
N ILE A 66 -5.88 -0.35 16.75
CA ILE A 66 -6.19 0.33 18.01
C ILE A 66 -4.99 1.16 18.49
N TYR A 67 -3.78 0.61 18.45
CA TYR A 67 -2.57 1.37 18.82
C TYR A 67 -2.35 2.58 17.91
N MET A 68 -2.66 2.45 16.61
CA MET A 68 -2.61 3.57 15.66
C MET A 68 -3.62 4.68 16.00
N GLU A 69 -4.79 4.36 16.56
CA GLU A 69 -5.74 5.39 17.02
C GLU A 69 -5.39 6.01 18.37
N ILE A 70 -4.59 5.29 19.19
CA ILE A 70 -4.00 5.81 20.43
C ILE A 70 -2.76 6.68 20.14
N GLU A 71 -2.27 6.68 18.90
CA GLU A 71 -1.02 7.34 18.47
C GLU A 71 0.25 6.72 19.08
N ASP A 72 0.15 5.50 19.61
CA ASP A 72 1.31 4.69 20.02
C ASP A 72 1.81 3.86 18.82
N TYR A 73 2.57 4.54 17.95
CA TYR A 73 3.11 3.94 16.74
C TYR A 73 4.17 2.87 17.01
N GLU A 74 4.89 2.96 18.14
CA GLU A 74 5.91 1.97 18.53
C GLU A 74 5.27 0.62 18.84
N SER A 75 4.23 0.63 19.69
CA SER A 75 3.45 -0.57 19.99
C SER A 75 2.69 -1.10 18.78
N ALA A 76 2.20 -0.21 17.89
CA ALA A 76 1.57 -0.61 16.64
C ALA A 76 2.53 -1.41 15.74
N LEU A 77 3.76 -0.91 15.57
CA LEU A 77 4.81 -1.58 14.79
C LEU A 77 5.22 -2.91 15.42
N LEU A 78 5.39 -2.97 16.74
CA LEU A 78 5.67 -4.22 17.47
C LEU A 78 4.56 -5.26 17.27
N SER A 79 3.31 -4.83 17.32
CA SER A 79 2.14 -5.68 17.09
C SER A 79 2.11 -6.18 15.66
N LEU A 80 2.40 -5.32 14.69
CA LEU A 80 2.46 -5.68 13.27
C LEU A 80 3.57 -6.69 12.99
N ASN A 81 4.74 -6.54 13.61
CA ASN A 81 5.86 -7.48 13.50
C ASN A 81 5.52 -8.87 14.07
N SER A 82 4.63 -8.92 15.06
CA SER A 82 4.20 -10.16 15.70
C SER A 82 3.04 -10.85 14.97
N CYS A 83 2.53 -10.27 13.88
CA CYS A 83 1.41 -10.83 13.11
C CYS A 83 1.80 -12.15 12.42
N PRO A 84 1.01 -13.22 12.57
CA PRO A 84 1.18 -14.43 11.77
C PRO A 84 0.78 -14.16 10.31
N MET A 85 1.65 -14.51 9.37
CA MET A 85 1.46 -14.25 7.95
C MET A 85 1.06 -15.50 7.20
N PHE A 86 0.04 -15.40 6.36
CA PHE A 86 -0.48 -16.51 5.56
C PHE A 86 -0.33 -16.20 4.07
N THR A 87 0.08 -17.21 3.30
CA THR A 87 0.06 -17.13 1.84
C THR A 87 -1.39 -17.04 1.37
N PHE A 88 -1.64 -16.17 0.39
CA PHE A 88 -2.99 -15.96 -0.13
C PHE A 88 -3.52 -17.24 -0.78
N THR A 89 -4.63 -17.77 -0.26
CA THR A 89 -5.44 -18.76 -0.96
C THR A 89 -6.44 -18.01 -1.85
N GLU A 90 -6.39 -18.30 -3.15
CA GLU A 90 -7.41 -17.81 -4.07
C GLU A 90 -8.78 -18.32 -3.63
N LYS A 91 -9.83 -17.52 -3.86
CA LYS A 91 -11.20 -18.02 -3.69
C LYS A 91 -11.38 -19.20 -4.64
N ASP A 92 -11.98 -20.27 -4.16
CA ASP A 92 -12.28 -21.45 -4.98
C ASP A 92 -13.11 -21.04 -6.19
N ALA A 93 -12.44 -20.89 -7.33
CA ALA A 93 -13.05 -20.66 -8.62
C ALA A 93 -12.91 -21.94 -9.42
N HIS A 94 -14.02 -22.42 -9.97
CA HIS A 94 -14.02 -23.58 -10.86
C HIS A 94 -13.14 -23.24 -12.08
N ARG A 95 -12.02 -23.94 -12.23
CA ARG A 95 -11.16 -23.80 -13.40
C ARG A 95 -11.88 -24.43 -14.60
N LEU A 96 -12.36 -23.60 -15.51
CA LEU A 96 -12.95 -24.06 -16.76
C LEU A 96 -11.85 -24.66 -17.67
N PRO A 97 -12.15 -25.76 -18.40
CA PRO A 97 -11.22 -26.29 -19.39
C PRO A 97 -10.98 -25.29 -20.52
N ALA A 98 -9.83 -25.40 -21.20
CA ALA A 98 -9.51 -24.53 -22.32
C ALA A 98 -10.55 -24.73 -23.45
N PRO A 99 -11.24 -23.67 -23.90
CA PRO A 99 -12.24 -23.81 -24.95
C PRO A 99 -11.56 -24.11 -26.30
N ALA A 100 -12.12 -25.05 -27.07
CA ALA A 100 -11.61 -25.40 -28.40
C ALA A 100 -11.79 -24.26 -29.42
N ARG A 101 -12.87 -23.47 -29.30
CA ARG A 101 -13.15 -22.28 -30.10
C ARG A 101 -13.86 -21.26 -29.23
N VAL A 102 -13.51 -20.00 -29.38
CA VAL A 102 -14.11 -18.87 -28.63
C VAL A 102 -14.91 -18.02 -29.61
N HIS A 103 -16.21 -17.88 -29.35
CA HIS A 103 -17.09 -16.94 -30.04
C HIS A 103 -17.67 -15.99 -29.00
N LEU A 104 -17.18 -14.75 -29.00
CA LEU A 104 -17.57 -13.68 -28.09
C LEU A 104 -18.34 -12.61 -28.89
N PRO A 105 -19.64 -12.83 -29.17
CA PRO A 105 -20.44 -11.77 -29.76
C PRO A 105 -20.51 -10.62 -28.75
N LEU A 106 -20.58 -9.39 -29.23
CA LEU A 106 -20.83 -8.20 -28.40
C LEU A 106 -22.23 -7.68 -28.73
N LYS A 107 -22.98 -7.21 -27.71
CA LYS A 107 -24.26 -6.54 -27.98
C LYS A 107 -23.98 -5.27 -28.81
N PRO A 108 -24.83 -4.95 -29.82
CA PRO A 108 -24.70 -3.71 -30.59
C PRO A 108 -24.79 -2.50 -29.67
N ASP A 109 -24.06 -1.43 -30.00
CA ASP A 109 -24.03 -0.21 -29.20
C ASP A 109 -25.44 0.39 -29.11
N PRO A 110 -25.96 0.73 -27.91
CA PRO A 110 -27.25 1.41 -27.77
C PRO A 110 -27.38 2.69 -28.62
N ALA A 111 -26.29 3.37 -28.98
CA ALA A 111 -26.31 4.52 -29.89
C ALA A 111 -26.59 4.14 -31.36
N THR A 112 -26.24 2.92 -31.78
CA THR A 112 -26.42 2.41 -33.15
C THR A 112 -27.79 1.79 -33.42
N LEU A 113 -28.62 1.60 -32.40
CA LEU A 113 -29.95 0.97 -32.49
C LEU A 113 -31.06 1.92 -33.01
N THR A 114 -30.76 3.19 -33.29
CA THR A 114 -31.74 4.18 -33.80
C THR A 114 -31.90 4.14 -35.33
N VAL A 115 -31.03 3.42 -36.04
CA VAL A 115 -31.13 3.21 -37.49
C VAL A 115 -31.70 1.79 -37.73
N PRO A 116 -32.63 1.58 -38.68
CA PRO A 116 -33.15 0.24 -39.00
C PRO A 116 -31.98 -0.69 -39.35
N TYR A 117 -31.68 -1.60 -38.43
CA TYR A 117 -30.60 -2.56 -38.57
C TYR A 117 -31.04 -3.66 -39.54
N ASP A 118 -30.51 -3.62 -40.75
CA ASP A 118 -30.73 -4.65 -41.78
C ASP A 118 -29.59 -5.70 -41.70
N PRO A 119 -29.84 -6.94 -41.24
CA PRO A 119 -28.80 -7.92 -40.87
C PRO A 119 -27.89 -8.39 -42.02
N LYS A 120 -28.16 -7.97 -43.26
CA LYS A 120 -27.48 -8.44 -44.48
C LYS A 120 -26.65 -7.38 -45.20
N THR A 121 -26.83 -6.10 -44.89
CA THR A 121 -26.26 -4.97 -45.63
C THR A 121 -25.48 -3.98 -44.75
N GLY A 122 -25.53 -4.13 -43.42
CA GLY A 122 -24.66 -3.39 -42.54
C GLY A 122 -23.20 -3.84 -42.71
N PRO A 123 -22.21 -2.92 -42.74
CA PRO A 123 -20.81 -3.32 -42.56
C PRO A 123 -20.73 -4.20 -41.29
N ASN A 124 -19.87 -5.22 -41.33
CA ASN A 124 -19.56 -6.10 -40.20
C ASN A 124 -18.88 -5.32 -39.05
N HIS A 125 -19.49 -4.24 -38.57
CA HIS A 125 -19.23 -3.62 -37.29
C HIS A 125 -20.02 -4.41 -36.24
N HIS A 126 -19.71 -5.70 -36.10
CA HIS A 126 -19.73 -6.27 -34.75
C HIS A 126 -18.69 -5.45 -34.00
N GLY A 127 -19.13 -4.36 -33.37
CA GLY A 127 -18.26 -3.34 -32.80
C GLY A 127 -17.27 -4.02 -31.88
N THR A 128 -16.10 -4.33 -32.40
CA THR A 128 -15.05 -4.99 -31.66
C THR A 128 -14.62 -4.00 -30.60
N LEU A 129 -14.30 -4.47 -29.39
CA LEU A 129 -13.48 -3.72 -28.42
C LEU A 129 -12.07 -3.37 -28.98
N ALA A 130 -11.85 -3.46 -30.29
CA ALA A 130 -10.56 -3.44 -30.95
C ALA A 130 -10.15 -2.05 -31.46
N GLU A 131 -11.03 -1.06 -31.49
CA GLU A 131 -10.58 0.34 -31.60
C GLU A 131 -10.04 0.88 -30.26
N GLU A 132 -10.17 0.12 -29.17
CA GLU A 132 -9.67 0.43 -27.82
C GLU A 132 -8.36 -0.30 -27.43
N ASN A 133 -7.76 -1.05 -28.35
CA ASN A 133 -6.53 -1.82 -28.11
C ASN A 133 -5.46 -1.47 -29.15
N ASP A 134 -5.11 -0.19 -29.33
CA ASP A 134 -3.79 0.10 -29.89
C ASP A 134 -2.76 -0.45 -28.88
N PRO A 135 -1.93 -1.43 -29.23
CA PRO A 135 -0.95 -2.00 -28.30
C PRO A 135 -0.04 -0.94 -27.68
N ARG A 136 0.16 0.18 -28.40
CA ARG A 136 0.96 1.33 -27.98
C ARG A 136 0.33 2.12 -26.84
N GLU A 137 -0.99 2.09 -26.69
CA GLU A 137 -1.70 2.73 -25.57
C GLU A 137 -1.69 1.89 -24.29
N ALA A 138 -1.39 0.60 -24.41
CA ALA A 138 -1.13 -0.31 -23.29
C ALA A 138 0.35 -0.37 -22.88
N GLU A 139 1.23 0.35 -23.60
CA GLU A 139 2.63 0.47 -23.22
C GLU A 139 2.73 1.29 -21.92
N VAL A 140 3.27 0.63 -20.91
CA VAL A 140 3.47 1.17 -19.56
C VAL A 140 4.96 1.07 -19.29
N HIS A 141 5.55 2.13 -18.73
CA HIS A 141 6.96 2.12 -18.36
C HIS A 141 7.29 0.88 -17.50
N PRO A 142 8.38 0.13 -17.78
CA PRO A 142 8.69 -1.13 -17.10
C PRO A 142 8.72 -1.04 -15.56
N GLU A 143 9.14 0.11 -15.02
CA GLU A 143 9.14 0.37 -13.57
C GLU A 143 7.74 0.40 -12.96
N LEU A 144 6.74 0.93 -13.69
CA LEU A 144 5.36 1.00 -13.23
C LEU A 144 4.67 -0.37 -13.31
N LYS A 145 5.01 -1.16 -14.33
CA LYS A 145 4.49 -2.53 -14.49
C LYS A 145 5.01 -3.49 -13.42
N ARG A 146 6.25 -3.29 -12.95
CA ARG A 146 6.92 -4.14 -11.95
C ARG A 146 6.84 -3.59 -10.52
N LEU A 147 5.88 -2.71 -10.24
CA LEU A 147 5.67 -2.19 -8.89
C LEU A 147 5.51 -3.33 -7.87
N PRO A 148 6.40 -3.44 -6.86
CA PRO A 148 6.34 -4.51 -5.87
C PRO A 148 5.03 -4.52 -5.07
N SER A 149 4.41 -3.36 -4.91
CA SER A 149 3.14 -3.19 -4.21
C SER A 149 1.95 -3.83 -4.95
N LEU A 150 2.06 -4.10 -6.27
CA LEU A 150 1.01 -4.77 -7.05
C LEU A 150 1.00 -6.28 -6.85
N THR A 151 2.08 -6.88 -6.35
CA THR A 151 2.17 -8.33 -6.12
C THR A 151 1.68 -8.73 -4.72
N LEU A 152 1.50 -7.75 -3.82
CA LEU A 152 1.03 -8.01 -2.46
C LEU A 152 -0.39 -8.59 -2.47
N ARG A 153 -0.58 -9.72 -1.77
CA ARG A 153 -1.86 -10.43 -1.62
C ARG A 153 -2.05 -10.89 -0.16
N GLY A 154 -3.28 -11.27 0.19
CA GLY A 154 -3.58 -11.85 1.50
C GLY A 154 -3.25 -10.94 2.69
N THR A 155 -2.61 -11.50 3.72
CA THR A 155 -2.24 -10.76 4.94
C THR A 155 -1.20 -9.68 4.69
N PHE A 156 -0.29 -9.86 3.72
CA PHE A 156 0.71 -8.85 3.35
C PHE A 156 0.08 -7.56 2.84
N SER A 157 -0.98 -7.67 2.02
CA SER A 157 -1.72 -6.50 1.54
C SER A 157 -2.43 -5.77 2.69
N ARG A 158 -2.98 -6.50 3.67
CA ARG A 158 -3.64 -5.92 4.85
C ARG A 158 -2.64 -5.23 5.78
N ALA A 159 -1.50 -5.87 6.04
CA ALA A 159 -0.42 -5.29 6.84
C ALA A 159 0.13 -4.02 6.17
N TYR A 160 0.31 -4.05 4.85
CA TYR A 160 0.71 -2.88 4.07
C TYR A 160 -0.28 -1.72 4.23
N LYS A 161 -1.59 -1.98 4.21
CA LYS A 161 -2.61 -0.93 4.44
C LYS A 161 -2.50 -0.28 5.83
N ILE A 162 -2.08 -1.00 6.86
CA ILE A 162 -1.83 -0.41 8.17
C ILE A 162 -0.58 0.47 8.11
N LEU A 163 0.49 -0.03 7.49
CA LEU A 163 1.74 0.71 7.34
C LEU A 163 1.54 2.02 6.54
N THR A 164 0.76 1.99 5.45
CA THR A 164 0.44 3.20 4.67
C THR A 164 -0.39 4.20 5.48
N LYS A 165 -1.31 3.74 6.34
CA LYS A 165 -2.06 4.62 7.26
C LYS A 165 -1.15 5.29 8.30
N ILE A 166 -0.22 4.55 8.89
CA ILE A 166 0.77 5.12 9.82
C ILE A 166 1.63 6.15 9.09
N ALA A 167 2.15 5.81 7.90
CA ALA A 167 2.95 6.72 7.10
C ALA A 167 2.18 7.98 6.68
N HIS A 168 0.88 7.88 6.46
CA HIS A 168 0.03 9.04 6.15
C HIS A 168 -0.15 9.98 7.36
N LYS A 169 -0.27 9.44 8.59
CA LYS A 169 -0.42 10.25 9.81
C LYS A 169 0.90 10.89 10.25
N VAL A 170 2.01 10.15 10.19
CA VAL A 170 3.30 10.56 10.80
C VAL A 170 4.29 11.12 9.78
N GLY A 171 4.24 10.64 8.53
CA GLY A 171 5.28 10.90 7.53
C GLY A 171 6.40 9.86 7.54
N TRP A 172 7.22 9.87 6.48
CA TRP A 172 8.26 8.86 6.25
C TRP A 172 9.42 8.95 7.24
N ASP A 173 9.93 10.15 7.51
CA ASP A 173 11.13 10.31 8.34
C ASP A 173 10.89 9.94 9.80
N GLU A 174 9.74 10.35 10.36
CA GLU A 174 9.33 9.97 11.71
C GLU A 174 9.03 8.46 11.81
N LEU A 175 8.44 7.87 10.77
CA LEU A 175 8.25 6.43 10.71
C LEU A 175 9.59 5.67 10.76
N LEU A 176 10.64 6.18 10.11
CA LEU A 176 12.00 5.62 10.21
C LEU A 176 12.60 5.80 11.63
N LYS A 177 12.31 6.91 12.31
CA LYS A 177 12.72 7.10 13.71
C LYS A 177 12.05 6.07 14.62
N TYR A 178 10.73 5.86 14.50
CA TYR A 178 10.04 4.81 15.27
C TYR A 178 10.57 3.41 14.94
N ARG A 179 10.81 3.12 13.65
CA ARG A 179 11.40 1.85 13.21
C ARG A 179 12.76 1.60 13.87
N SER A 180 13.69 2.56 13.81
CA SER A 180 15.04 2.44 14.38
C SER A 180 15.07 2.40 15.91
N LYS A 181 14.06 2.96 16.58
CA LYS A 181 13.90 2.87 18.03
C LYS A 181 13.47 1.48 18.47
N VAL A 182 12.52 0.88 17.75
CA VAL A 182 11.87 -0.39 18.12
C VAL A 182 12.62 -1.60 17.59
N PHE A 183 13.18 -1.51 16.38
CA PHE A 183 13.74 -2.64 15.66
C PHE A 183 15.26 -2.62 15.50
N VAL A 184 15.81 -3.82 15.38
CA VAL A 184 17.15 -4.11 14.86
C VAL A 184 16.98 -4.81 13.53
N MET A 185 17.75 -4.42 12.51
CA MET A 185 17.73 -5.10 11.22
C MET A 185 18.58 -6.38 11.26
N GLU A 186 18.26 -7.37 10.42
CA GLU A 186 19.02 -8.63 10.40
C GLU A 186 20.49 -8.41 10.01
N ASP A 187 20.76 -7.49 9.07
CA ASP A 187 22.12 -7.15 8.66
C ASP A 187 22.90 -6.46 9.79
N GLU A 188 22.25 -5.53 10.53
CA GLU A 188 22.83 -4.92 11.72
C GLU A 188 23.12 -5.98 12.80
N TYR A 189 22.17 -6.89 13.02
CA TYR A 189 22.33 -7.99 13.98
C TYR A 189 23.48 -8.93 13.59
N ARG A 190 23.61 -9.28 12.30
CA ARG A 190 24.70 -10.12 11.77
C ARG A 190 26.05 -9.45 11.92
N ILE A 191 26.15 -8.16 11.60
CA ILE A 191 27.39 -7.39 11.74
C ILE A 191 27.79 -7.32 13.22
N HIS A 192 26.84 -7.06 14.13
CA HIS A 192 27.14 -7.06 15.56
C HIS A 192 27.52 -8.44 16.11
N ARG A 193 26.89 -9.51 15.63
CA ARG A 193 27.28 -10.87 16.01
C ARG A 193 28.70 -11.19 15.52
N ALA A 194 29.03 -10.81 14.29
CA ALA A 194 30.38 -10.97 13.76
C ALA A 194 31.41 -10.15 14.55
N ILE A 195 31.11 -8.90 14.89
CA ILE A 195 31.98 -8.05 15.73
C ILE A 195 32.14 -8.65 17.13
N ALA A 196 31.06 -9.14 17.75
CA ALA A 196 31.13 -9.78 19.07
C ALA A 196 31.90 -11.10 19.04
N GLU A 197 31.76 -11.90 17.96
CA GLU A 197 32.54 -13.10 17.72
C GLU A 197 34.03 -12.76 17.53
N GLU A 198 34.36 -11.71 16.77
CA GLU A 198 35.74 -11.19 16.62
C GLU A 198 36.32 -10.65 17.95
N GLU A 199 35.54 -9.93 18.75
CA GLU A 199 35.94 -9.47 20.09
C GLU A 199 36.20 -10.66 21.02
N SER A 200 35.34 -11.68 20.99
CA SER A 200 35.53 -12.89 21.80
C SER A 200 36.77 -13.69 21.37
N GLN A 201 37.03 -13.82 20.06
CA GLN A 201 38.22 -14.48 19.54
C GLN A 201 39.50 -13.70 19.87
N ASN A 202 39.46 -12.37 19.83
CA ASN A 202 40.58 -11.54 20.24
C ASN A 202 40.88 -11.67 21.74
N VAL A 203 39.85 -11.77 22.59
CA VAL A 203 40.02 -12.02 24.04
C VAL A 203 40.59 -13.41 24.30
N THR A 204 40.10 -14.46 23.62
CA THR A 204 40.66 -15.81 23.74
C THR A 204 42.10 -15.91 23.23
N THR A 205 42.44 -15.17 22.16
CA THR A 205 43.81 -15.12 21.61
C THR A 205 44.76 -14.30 22.49
N GLN A 206 44.25 -13.34 23.26
CA GLN A 206 45.03 -12.59 24.25
C GLN A 206 45.28 -13.41 25.52
N LEU A 207 44.29 -14.20 25.97
CA LEU A 207 44.44 -15.12 27.10
C LEU A 207 45.44 -16.25 26.77
N SER A 208 45.38 -16.83 25.57
CA SER A 208 46.34 -17.86 25.16
C SER A 208 47.78 -17.34 25.00
N LYS A 209 47.96 -16.04 24.69
CA LYS A 209 49.29 -15.40 24.64
C LYS A 209 49.83 -15.04 26.01
N GLN A 210 48.96 -14.76 26.99
CA GLN A 210 49.37 -14.56 28.38
C GLN A 210 49.80 -15.89 29.03
N ASP A 211 49.11 -16.99 28.71
CA ASP A 211 49.51 -18.32 29.18
C ASP A 211 50.85 -18.79 28.59
N GLU A 212 51.17 -18.42 27.33
CA GLU A 212 52.48 -18.69 26.70
C GLU A 212 53.62 -17.78 27.25
N GLU A 213 53.33 -16.57 27.74
CA GLU A 213 54.32 -15.66 28.34
C GLU A 213 54.59 -15.97 29.83
N GLU A 214 53.63 -16.54 30.57
CA GLU A 214 53.83 -16.99 31.96
C GLU A 214 54.62 -18.31 32.05
N GLU A 215 54.58 -19.18 31.03
CA GLU A 215 55.38 -20.41 31.01
C GLU A 215 56.87 -20.16 30.69
N LEU A 216 57.21 -19.02 30.08
CA LEU A 216 58.59 -18.61 29.77
C LEU A 216 59.26 -17.75 30.88
N THR A 217 58.54 -17.37 31.92
CA THR A 217 59.05 -16.48 32.99
C THR A 217 59.40 -17.20 34.31
N MET A 218 59.23 -18.53 34.40
CA MET A 218 59.65 -19.33 35.56
C MET A 218 61.10 -19.88 35.49
N GLU A 219 61.82 -19.70 34.38
CA GLU A 219 63.27 -19.96 34.29
C GLU A 219 64.01 -18.64 34.02
N ASN A 220 64.31 -17.86 35.07
CA ASN A 220 65.54 -17.07 35.24
C ASN A 220 65.39 -16.13 36.44
N ILE A 221 65.80 -16.62 37.62
CA ILE A 221 66.08 -15.77 38.77
C ILE A 221 67.60 -15.53 38.80
N SER A 222 68.04 -14.30 38.55
CA SER A 222 69.30 -13.78 39.09
C SER A 222 69.30 -12.25 39.20
N LEU A 223 69.51 -11.82 40.44
CA LEU A 223 69.76 -10.49 41.04
C LEU A 223 70.64 -9.53 40.21
N ASP A 224 70.27 -8.24 40.08
CA ASP A 224 70.82 -7.14 40.91
C ASP A 224 70.31 -5.71 40.54
N ASP A 225 69.87 -5.02 41.59
CA ASP A 225 69.94 -3.62 42.04
C ASP A 225 69.74 -2.32 41.18
N ASN A 226 68.97 -1.41 41.81
CA ASN A 226 68.96 0.07 41.84
C ASN A 226 68.24 0.99 40.80
N ASN A 227 67.07 1.51 41.25
CA ASN A 227 66.73 2.92 41.56
C ASN A 227 65.65 3.68 40.73
N SER A 228 64.62 4.18 41.46
CA SER A 228 63.65 5.31 41.29
C SER A 228 63.17 5.75 39.89
N ASP A 229 61.89 6.06 39.60
CA ASP A 229 60.95 6.92 40.33
C ASP A 229 59.51 6.89 39.72
N THR A 230 58.56 7.37 40.54
CA THR A 230 57.10 7.61 40.50
C THR A 230 56.25 7.91 39.21
N SER A 231 55.17 7.12 39.00
CA SER A 231 53.71 7.44 38.79
C SER A 231 53.17 8.39 37.63
N PRO A 232 51.85 8.35 37.25
CA PRO A 232 51.39 8.34 35.84
C PRO A 232 50.72 9.62 35.29
N LYS A 233 50.62 9.78 33.95
CA LYS A 233 49.81 10.86 33.30
C LYS A 233 48.87 10.44 32.16
N LYS A 234 47.63 10.89 32.37
CA LYS A 234 46.39 11.05 31.58
C LYS A 234 46.44 11.26 30.06
N LYS A 235 45.39 10.68 29.44
CA LYS A 235 44.58 11.08 28.25
C LYS A 235 44.78 12.52 27.72
N GLY A 236 45.04 12.63 26.41
CA GLY A 236 44.88 13.85 25.62
C GLY A 236 43.88 13.66 24.47
N ARG A 237 42.84 14.50 24.44
CA ARG A 237 41.95 14.74 23.30
C ARG A 237 42.69 15.56 22.24
N ILE A 238 42.47 15.29 20.95
CA ILE A 238 42.89 16.19 19.86
C ILE A 238 41.63 16.74 19.17
N ALA A 239 41.67 18.04 18.88
CA ALA A 239 40.57 18.90 18.46
C ALA A 239 40.24 18.81 16.95
N ILE A 240 39.04 19.29 16.61
CA ILE A 240 38.28 19.08 15.36
C ILE A 240 38.72 20.01 14.20
N ASP A 241 39.67 20.93 14.42
CA ASP A 241 39.99 21.98 13.44
C ASP A 241 41.01 21.62 12.36
N ASP A 242 41.74 20.50 12.48
CA ASP A 242 42.77 20.11 11.49
C ASP A 242 42.25 19.27 10.31
N LEU A 243 41.01 18.80 10.34
CA LEU A 243 40.45 17.96 9.27
C LEU A 243 39.72 18.76 8.18
N VAL A 244 39.24 19.96 8.49
CA VAL A 244 38.44 20.79 7.55
C VAL A 244 39.30 21.42 6.46
N LYS A 245 40.61 21.63 6.71
CA LYS A 245 41.53 22.19 5.71
C LYS A 245 41.97 21.22 4.60
N LYS A 246 41.70 19.91 4.74
CA LYS A 246 42.18 18.89 3.79
C LYS A 246 41.12 18.42 2.79
N ALA A 247 39.85 18.80 2.98
CA ALA A 247 38.74 18.37 2.12
C ALA A 247 38.42 19.34 0.96
N SER A 248 38.96 20.56 0.98
CA SER A 248 38.67 21.61 -0.02
C SER A 248 39.67 21.68 -1.18
N ALA A 249 40.57 20.70 -1.33
CA ALA A 249 41.56 20.67 -2.41
C ALA A 249 41.60 19.30 -3.13
N ASN A 250 40.62 19.03 -4.00
CA ASN A 250 40.87 18.49 -5.35
C ASN A 250 39.55 18.25 -6.12
N PRO A 251 39.38 18.85 -7.32
CA PRO A 251 38.28 18.57 -8.24
C PRO A 251 38.74 17.54 -9.29
N ASN A 252 38.00 16.44 -9.46
CA ASN A 252 37.86 15.73 -10.76
C ASN A 252 37.04 14.45 -10.58
N LEU A 253 35.77 14.48 -11.00
CA LEU A 253 35.03 13.28 -11.41
C LEU A 253 33.98 13.69 -12.45
N LYS A 254 34.36 13.66 -13.73
CA LYS A 254 33.42 13.61 -14.86
C LYS A 254 33.94 12.60 -15.89
N ASN A 255 33.01 11.76 -16.34
CA ASN A 255 33.04 10.88 -17.51
C ASN A 255 33.60 9.45 -17.30
N ALA A 256 32.71 8.45 -17.29
CA ALA A 256 32.62 7.45 -18.37
C ALA A 256 31.52 6.40 -18.05
N PHE A 257 30.53 6.34 -18.93
CA PHE A 257 29.62 5.21 -19.15
C PHE A 257 30.12 4.49 -20.42
N GLU A 258 30.29 3.17 -20.40
CA GLU A 258 30.01 2.22 -21.51
C GLU A 258 30.28 0.75 -21.05
N GLN A 259 29.39 -0.17 -21.43
CA GLN A 259 29.40 -1.63 -21.17
C GLN A 259 30.21 -2.39 -22.26
N PRO A 260 30.25 -3.75 -22.38
CA PRO A 260 29.94 -4.88 -21.46
C PRO A 260 31.03 -5.98 -21.39
N GLY A 261 30.95 -6.88 -20.40
CA GLY A 261 31.47 -8.26 -20.52
C GLY A 261 32.52 -8.72 -19.50
N ALA A 262 32.31 -9.93 -18.98
CA ALA A 262 33.20 -10.79 -18.18
C ALA A 262 33.38 -10.47 -16.67
N THR A 263 32.81 -11.38 -15.88
CA THR A 263 33.05 -11.67 -14.45
C THR A 263 34.49 -11.49 -13.97
N ARG A 264 34.73 -10.58 -13.01
CA ARG A 264 35.71 -10.73 -11.91
C ARG A 264 35.30 -9.94 -10.66
N VAL A 265 35.54 -10.57 -9.52
CA VAL A 265 35.22 -10.19 -8.12
C VAL A 265 35.72 -8.78 -7.78
N ALA A 266 34.81 -7.89 -7.37
CA ALA A 266 35.14 -6.54 -6.91
C ALA A 266 35.25 -6.49 -5.37
N ASN A 267 36.48 -6.29 -4.89
CA ASN A 267 36.77 -5.81 -3.54
C ASN A 267 36.25 -4.37 -3.42
N ASN A 268 35.24 -4.15 -2.58
CA ASN A 268 34.86 -2.79 -2.18
C ASN A 268 35.73 -2.31 -1.01
N PRO A 269 36.29 -1.09 -1.05
CA PRO A 269 37.05 -0.53 0.06
C PRO A 269 36.11 -0.22 1.23
N ARG A 270 36.37 -0.81 2.40
CA ARG A 270 35.66 -0.53 3.66
C ARG A 270 35.95 0.91 4.10
N LEU A 271 34.91 1.73 4.18
CA LEU A 271 34.95 3.01 4.90
C LEU A 271 35.05 2.73 6.42
N PRO A 272 35.84 3.50 7.20
CA PRO A 272 35.92 3.30 8.64
C PRO A 272 34.61 3.79 9.30
N PHE A 273 33.86 2.86 9.89
CA PHE A 273 32.66 3.18 10.65
C PHE A 273 33.08 3.74 12.00
N THR A 274 32.69 4.98 12.31
CA THR A 274 32.82 5.56 13.64
C THR A 274 31.91 4.79 14.60
N GLY A 275 32.50 4.24 15.66
CA GLY A 275 31.80 3.42 16.65
C GLY A 275 30.69 4.19 17.36
N VAL A 276 29.44 3.89 17.01
CA VAL A 276 28.27 4.24 17.81
C VAL A 276 27.94 2.99 18.64
N ASN A 277 28.15 3.07 19.95
CA ASN A 277 27.78 1.99 20.87
C ASN A 277 26.25 1.84 20.92
N PHE A 278 25.69 0.83 20.25
CA PHE A 278 24.28 0.49 20.29
C PHE A 278 23.97 -0.46 21.46
N THR A 279 23.21 0.02 22.44
CA THR A 279 22.71 -0.82 23.54
C THR A 279 21.42 -1.53 23.11
N PHE A 280 21.51 -2.83 22.80
CA PHE A 280 20.40 -3.63 22.24
C PHE A 280 19.33 -4.13 23.22
N LYS A 281 19.46 -3.85 24.52
CA LYS A 281 18.66 -4.54 25.56
C LYS A 281 17.13 -4.40 25.43
N HIS A 282 16.60 -3.49 24.61
CA HIS A 282 15.16 -3.27 24.45
C HIS A 282 14.64 -3.30 23.00
N LYS A 283 15.48 -3.56 21.99
CA LYS A 283 15.06 -3.58 20.58
C LYS A 283 14.73 -5.01 20.12
N ARG A 284 13.72 -5.16 19.26
CA ARG A 284 13.33 -6.47 18.71
C ARG A 284 13.85 -6.65 17.29
N LEU A 285 14.03 -7.89 16.83
CA LEU A 285 14.37 -8.16 15.44
C LEU A 285 13.18 -7.82 14.53
N CYS A 286 13.41 -7.06 13.46
CA CYS A 286 12.41 -6.83 12.41
C CYS A 286 12.25 -8.10 11.57
N GLU A 287 11.03 -8.57 11.37
CA GLU A 287 10.75 -9.66 10.45
C GLU A 287 11.06 -9.25 9.00
N LYS A 288 11.64 -10.17 8.23
CA LYS A 288 12.06 -9.93 6.83
C LYS A 288 10.93 -9.40 5.95
N TRP A 289 9.74 -9.94 6.14
CA TRP A 289 8.58 -9.52 5.35
C TRP A 289 8.16 -8.09 5.65
N LEU A 290 8.29 -7.65 6.91
CA LEU A 290 7.94 -6.30 7.32
C LEU A 290 8.98 -5.31 6.78
N ASP A 291 10.26 -5.67 6.80
CA ASP A 291 11.31 -4.87 6.16
C ASP A 291 11.08 -4.73 4.65
N ASN A 292 10.71 -5.82 3.97
CA ASN A 292 10.30 -5.75 2.57
C ASN A 292 9.11 -4.80 2.36
N LEU A 293 8.12 -4.75 3.28
CA LEU A 293 7.03 -3.79 3.18
C LEU A 293 7.49 -2.33 3.35
N PHE A 294 8.51 -2.05 4.18
CA PHE A 294 9.11 -0.71 4.25
C PHE A 294 9.77 -0.32 2.93
N MET A 295 10.48 -1.25 2.28
CA MET A 295 11.08 -1.01 0.97
C MET A 295 10.02 -0.80 -0.12
N VAL A 296 8.94 -1.58 -0.09
CA VAL A 296 7.78 -1.42 -0.97
C VAL A 296 7.14 -0.04 -0.78
N LEU A 297 6.93 0.39 0.48
CA LEU A 297 6.38 1.70 0.80
C LEU A 297 7.28 2.83 0.30
N TYR A 298 8.59 2.72 0.52
CA TYR A 298 9.55 3.70 0.02
C TYR A 298 9.48 3.85 -1.50
N ASN A 299 9.44 2.71 -2.22
CA ASN A 299 9.34 2.75 -3.67
C ASN A 299 8.01 3.37 -4.13
N ASP A 300 6.90 3.04 -3.46
CA ASP A 300 5.59 3.63 -3.73
C ASP A 300 5.61 5.16 -3.50
N LEU A 301 6.22 5.66 -2.41
CA LEU A 301 6.36 7.09 -2.13
C LEU A 301 7.26 7.82 -3.14
N ARG A 302 8.39 7.20 -3.51
CA ARG A 302 9.32 7.72 -4.51
C ARG A 302 8.64 7.88 -5.87
N ILE A 303 7.97 6.83 -6.33
CA ILE A 303 7.27 6.81 -7.61
C ILE A 303 6.08 7.77 -7.58
N PHE A 304 5.32 7.81 -6.48
CA PHE A 304 4.24 8.78 -6.32
C PHE A 304 4.74 10.22 -6.47
N THR A 305 5.87 10.56 -5.85
CA THR A 305 6.45 11.91 -5.93
C THR A 305 6.86 12.27 -7.36
N ALA A 306 7.50 11.34 -8.07
CA ALA A 306 7.88 11.53 -9.47
C ALA A 306 6.64 11.73 -10.37
N LEU A 307 5.66 10.82 -10.28
CA LEU A 307 4.44 10.89 -11.06
C LEU A 307 3.59 12.14 -10.74
N LYS A 308 3.59 12.59 -9.47
CA LYS A 308 2.90 13.81 -9.05
C LYS A 308 3.52 15.08 -9.64
N GLN A 309 4.84 15.15 -9.73
CA GLN A 309 5.52 16.27 -10.39
C GLN A 309 5.12 16.33 -11.86
N GLU A 310 5.11 15.18 -12.53
CA GLU A 310 4.70 15.09 -13.94
C GLU A 310 3.21 15.43 -14.15
N LEU A 311 2.31 15.04 -13.25
CA LEU A 311 0.91 15.49 -13.26
C LEU A 311 0.80 17.01 -13.17
N GLY A 312 1.63 17.64 -12.33
CA GLY A 312 1.68 19.10 -12.21
C GLY A 312 2.14 19.78 -13.51
N LEU A 313 3.10 19.18 -14.22
CA LEU A 313 3.55 19.66 -15.52
C LEU A 313 2.45 19.51 -16.57
N TYR A 314 1.82 18.33 -16.64
CA TYR A 314 0.73 18.04 -17.55
C TYR A 314 -0.45 19.01 -17.40
N LYS A 315 -0.86 19.31 -16.16
CA LYS A 315 -1.94 20.28 -15.90
C LYS A 315 -1.58 21.69 -16.36
N LYS A 316 -0.33 22.14 -16.15
CA LYS A 316 0.15 23.44 -16.64
C LYS A 316 0.14 23.49 -18.16
N GLU A 317 0.59 22.41 -18.81
CA GLU A 317 0.60 22.27 -20.27
C GLU A 317 -0.82 22.40 -20.85
N LEU A 318 -1.80 21.71 -20.26
CA LEU A 318 -3.21 21.79 -20.66
C LEU A 318 -3.77 23.22 -20.52
N GLN A 319 -3.40 23.92 -19.44
CA GLN A 319 -3.82 25.29 -19.21
C GLN A 319 -3.19 26.26 -20.23
N THR A 320 -1.91 26.07 -20.58
CA THR A 320 -1.21 26.87 -21.60
C THR A 320 -1.71 26.59 -23.02
N ALA A 321 -2.14 25.36 -23.32
CA ALA A 321 -2.74 25.01 -24.61
C ALA A 321 -4.10 25.71 -24.84
N THR A 322 -4.82 26.01 -23.75
CA THR A 322 -6.10 26.74 -23.83
C THR A 322 -5.89 28.23 -24.13
N THR A 323 -4.72 28.79 -23.83
CA THR A 323 -4.42 30.23 -24.01
C THR A 323 -3.52 30.53 -25.22
N ALA A 324 -2.79 29.55 -25.76
CA ALA A 324 -1.90 29.73 -26.91
C ALA A 324 -2.36 28.90 -28.12
N SER A 325 -3.12 29.52 -29.02
CA SER A 325 -3.67 28.90 -30.23
C SER A 325 -2.68 28.70 -31.39
N THR A 326 -1.36 28.78 -31.21
CA THR A 326 -0.40 28.55 -32.32
C THR A 326 0.99 28.12 -31.82
N SER A 327 1.50 27.03 -32.42
CA SER A 327 2.92 26.65 -32.58
C SER A 327 3.79 26.39 -31.33
N ASN A 328 3.69 25.19 -30.74
CA ASN A 328 4.86 24.45 -30.23
C ASN A 328 4.55 22.95 -30.13
N MET A 329 4.86 22.23 -31.21
CA MET A 329 4.54 20.82 -31.44
C MET A 329 5.62 19.90 -30.86
N ASN A 330 5.93 20.04 -29.57
CA ASN A 330 6.70 19.07 -28.77
C ASN A 330 5.80 18.36 -27.72
N ILE A 331 4.52 18.20 -28.06
CA ILE A 331 3.43 17.68 -27.21
C ILE A 331 3.52 16.15 -26.98
N SER A 332 4.44 15.46 -27.64
CA SER A 332 4.43 13.99 -27.74
C SER A 332 5.44 13.26 -26.85
N THR A 333 6.30 13.97 -26.10
CA THR A 333 7.36 13.32 -25.30
C THR A 333 7.00 13.15 -23.81
N HIS A 334 5.94 13.81 -23.34
CA HIS A 334 5.49 13.74 -21.94
C HIS A 334 4.06 13.20 -21.77
N ARG A 335 3.42 12.74 -22.85
CA ARG A 335 2.07 12.17 -22.76
C ARG A 335 2.15 10.73 -22.23
N LYS A 336 1.94 10.58 -20.92
CA LYS A 336 1.72 9.27 -20.29
C LYS A 336 0.46 8.60 -20.83
N THR A 337 0.49 7.26 -20.85
CA THR A 337 -0.65 6.45 -21.31
C THR A 337 -1.74 6.39 -20.25
N ALA A 338 -2.97 6.09 -20.65
CA ALA A 338 -4.10 5.96 -19.73
C ALA A 338 -3.83 4.91 -18.64
N ALA A 339 -3.16 3.81 -19.00
CA ALA A 339 -2.77 2.77 -18.07
C ALA A 339 -1.78 3.25 -17.00
N GLU A 340 -0.87 4.16 -17.33
CA GLU A 340 0.05 4.77 -16.35
C GLU A 340 -0.70 5.68 -15.37
N TRP A 341 -1.68 6.44 -15.85
CA TRP A 341 -2.56 7.24 -15.00
C TRP A 341 -3.40 6.39 -14.06
N GLU A 342 -3.88 5.21 -14.50
CA GLU A 342 -4.56 4.25 -13.64
C GLU A 342 -3.64 3.68 -12.56
N ILE A 343 -2.40 3.33 -12.90
CA ILE A 343 -1.42 2.87 -11.91
C ILE A 343 -1.14 3.97 -10.90
N PHE A 344 -0.97 5.22 -11.35
CA PHE A 344 -0.79 6.37 -10.47
C PHE A 344 -2.01 6.61 -9.56
N ALA A 345 -3.23 6.47 -10.09
CA ALA A 345 -4.44 6.58 -9.29
C ALA A 345 -4.51 5.51 -8.21
N ASN A 346 -4.27 4.25 -8.57
CA ASN A 346 -4.23 3.13 -7.63
C ASN A 346 -3.14 3.32 -6.55
N LEU A 347 -1.97 3.82 -6.96
CA LEU A 347 -0.89 4.18 -6.04
C LEU A 347 -1.32 5.29 -5.06
N SER A 348 -1.94 6.34 -5.57
CA SER A 348 -2.45 7.47 -4.78
C SER A 348 -3.52 7.04 -3.78
N LEU A 349 -4.43 6.14 -4.18
CA LEU A 349 -5.42 5.53 -3.28
C LEU A 349 -4.77 4.72 -2.16
N ARG A 350 -3.71 3.96 -2.46
CA ARG A 350 -2.95 3.20 -1.43
C ARG A 350 -2.24 4.13 -0.43
N LEU A 351 -1.74 5.28 -0.90
CA LEU A 351 -1.07 6.29 -0.06
C LEU A 351 -2.05 7.28 0.61
N HIS A 352 -3.36 7.03 0.51
CA HIS A 352 -4.41 7.87 1.08
C HIS A 352 -4.41 9.32 0.55
N LYS A 353 -4.05 9.52 -0.72
CA LYS A 353 -4.11 10.81 -1.42
C LYS A 353 -5.29 10.78 -2.42
N ILE A 354 -6.49 11.01 -1.89
CA ILE A 354 -7.75 10.81 -2.63
C ILE A 354 -7.93 11.81 -3.77
N GLU A 355 -7.60 13.10 -3.57
CA GLU A 355 -7.77 14.13 -4.60
C GLU A 355 -6.86 13.91 -5.82
N ASP A 356 -5.57 13.61 -5.56
CA ASP A 356 -4.61 13.29 -6.62
C ASP A 356 -5.07 12.06 -7.42
N ALA A 357 -5.69 11.08 -6.75
CA ALA A 357 -6.24 9.90 -7.41
C ALA A 357 -7.44 10.22 -8.31
N LYS A 358 -8.37 11.08 -7.87
CA LYS A 358 -9.54 11.47 -8.68
C LYS A 358 -9.13 12.19 -9.94
N ASP A 359 -8.16 13.10 -9.85
CA ASP A 359 -7.68 13.85 -11.00
C ASP A 359 -7.00 12.94 -12.01
N ALA A 360 -6.17 12.01 -11.54
CA ALA A 360 -5.57 10.99 -12.38
C ALA A 360 -6.61 10.09 -13.06
N LEU A 361 -7.66 9.68 -12.34
CA LEU A 361 -8.73 8.87 -12.89
C LEU A 361 -9.53 9.61 -13.96
N LYS A 362 -9.83 10.90 -13.75
CA LYS A 362 -10.50 11.73 -14.77
C LYS A 362 -9.68 11.78 -16.06
N ILE A 363 -8.39 12.08 -15.95
CA ILE A 363 -7.47 12.10 -17.10
C ILE A 363 -7.41 10.72 -17.78
N SER A 364 -7.36 9.64 -17.00
CA SER A 364 -7.36 8.28 -17.58
C SER A 364 -8.64 7.97 -18.34
N LEU A 365 -9.81 8.37 -17.81
CA LEU A 365 -11.12 8.13 -18.40
C LEU A 365 -11.40 8.99 -19.62
N ASP A 366 -10.80 10.19 -19.68
CA ASP A 366 -10.85 11.05 -20.87
C ASP A 366 -10.00 10.49 -22.02
N GLN A 367 -8.96 9.71 -21.70
CA GLN A 367 -8.11 9.05 -22.69
C GLN A 367 -8.67 7.68 -23.13
N ARG A 368 -9.10 6.85 -22.17
CA ARG A 368 -9.57 5.48 -22.42
C ARG A 368 -10.65 5.06 -21.44
N LEU A 369 -11.68 4.36 -21.92
CA LEU A 369 -12.70 3.81 -21.04
C LEU A 369 -12.20 2.51 -20.38
N SER A 370 -11.82 2.60 -19.11
CA SER A 370 -11.44 1.43 -18.32
C SER A 370 -12.52 1.09 -17.30
N THR A 371 -12.99 -0.17 -17.30
CA THR A 371 -13.98 -0.66 -16.35
C THR A 371 -13.46 -0.61 -14.91
N GLN A 372 -12.17 -0.89 -14.72
CA GLN A 372 -11.53 -0.81 -13.40
C GLN A 372 -11.44 0.64 -12.91
N ALA A 373 -11.06 1.58 -13.78
CA ALA A 373 -11.04 3.01 -13.43
C ALA A 373 -12.45 3.50 -13.07
N LEU A 374 -13.46 3.19 -13.90
CA LEU A 374 -14.86 3.55 -13.62
C LEU A 374 -15.37 2.98 -12.30
N LEU A 375 -15.04 1.72 -11.98
CA LEU A 375 -15.40 1.10 -10.71
C LEU A 375 -14.80 1.85 -9.52
N THR A 376 -13.52 2.22 -9.61
CA THR A 376 -12.86 2.98 -8.54
C THR A 376 -13.45 4.38 -8.37
N VAL A 377 -13.72 5.11 -9.46
CA VAL A 377 -14.36 6.43 -9.43
C VAL A 377 -15.77 6.36 -8.85
N THR A 378 -16.56 5.38 -9.28
CA THR A 378 -17.93 5.16 -8.78
C THR A 378 -17.93 4.90 -7.28
N LYS A 379 -16.97 4.10 -6.79
CA LYS A 379 -16.80 3.85 -5.36
C LYS A 379 -16.46 5.14 -4.60
N LEU A 380 -15.53 5.95 -5.11
CA LEU A 380 -15.16 7.23 -4.47
C LEU A 380 -16.34 8.19 -4.39
N HIS A 381 -17.09 8.38 -5.48
CA HIS A 381 -18.26 9.25 -5.48
C HIS A 381 -19.43 8.73 -4.62
N ALA A 382 -19.58 7.41 -4.50
CA ALA A 382 -20.55 6.80 -3.59
C ALA A 382 -20.18 7.03 -2.12
N GLU A 383 -18.89 7.04 -1.77
CA GLU A 383 -18.42 7.37 -0.42
C GLU A 383 -18.65 8.85 -0.07
N GLU A 384 -18.58 9.76 -1.07
CA GLU A 384 -18.86 11.19 -0.90
C GLU A 384 -20.36 11.54 -0.86
N GLY A 385 -21.24 10.67 -1.36
CA GLY A 385 -22.68 10.96 -1.50
C GLY A 385 -23.02 11.86 -2.69
N ASN A 386 -22.13 11.97 -3.67
CA ASN A 386 -22.32 12.78 -4.88
C ASN A 386 -23.20 12.04 -5.90
N ILE A 387 -24.50 12.35 -5.95
CA ILE A 387 -25.48 11.60 -6.74
C ILE A 387 -25.21 11.69 -8.25
N THR A 388 -25.16 12.89 -8.82
CA THR A 388 -25.09 13.07 -10.28
C THR A 388 -23.83 12.50 -10.91
N PRO A 389 -22.60 12.81 -10.41
CA PRO A 389 -21.37 12.24 -10.97
C PRO A 389 -21.29 10.72 -10.78
N CYS A 390 -21.79 10.20 -9.64
CA CYS A 390 -21.84 8.76 -9.39
C CYS A 390 -22.75 8.06 -10.41
N LEU A 391 -23.97 8.56 -10.61
CA LEU A 391 -24.91 8.00 -11.58
C LEU A 391 -24.40 8.08 -13.02
N GLN A 392 -23.73 9.17 -13.42
CA GLN A 392 -23.08 9.26 -14.73
C GLN A 392 -22.01 8.17 -14.93
N CYS A 393 -21.22 7.88 -13.90
CA CYS A 393 -20.23 6.80 -13.94
C CYS A 393 -20.91 5.42 -13.97
N VAL A 394 -21.97 5.22 -13.19
CA VAL A 394 -22.78 3.98 -13.18
C VAL A 394 -23.39 3.73 -14.56
N VAL A 395 -23.93 4.74 -15.23
CA VAL A 395 -24.50 4.62 -16.58
C VAL A 395 -23.45 4.10 -17.57
N ARG A 396 -22.26 4.71 -17.59
CA ARG A 396 -21.16 4.26 -18.46
C ARG A 396 -20.75 2.82 -18.14
N LEU A 397 -20.65 2.50 -16.86
CA LEU A 397 -20.23 1.18 -16.38
C LEU A 397 -21.26 0.08 -16.71
N VAL A 398 -22.55 0.33 -16.46
CA VAL A 398 -23.62 -0.63 -16.77
C VAL A 398 -23.72 -0.85 -18.29
N SER A 399 -23.54 0.19 -19.11
CA SER A 399 -23.46 0.02 -20.56
C SER A 399 -22.27 -0.86 -20.97
N CYS A 400 -21.11 -0.73 -20.32
CA CYS A 400 -19.96 -1.61 -20.56
C CYS A 400 -20.23 -3.07 -20.15
N LEU A 401 -20.90 -3.28 -19.01
CA LEU A 401 -21.26 -4.61 -18.51
C LEU A 401 -22.32 -5.29 -19.39
N ASP A 402 -23.31 -4.53 -19.86
CA ASP A 402 -24.33 -5.04 -20.77
C ASP A 402 -23.72 -5.52 -22.10
N ARG A 403 -22.74 -4.77 -22.62
CA ARG A 403 -21.98 -5.13 -23.81
C ARG A 403 -21.21 -6.44 -23.66
N THR A 404 -20.72 -6.75 -22.45
CA THR A 404 -20.02 -8.01 -22.12
C THR A 404 -20.95 -9.12 -21.62
N PHE A 405 -22.27 -8.94 -21.71
CA PHE A 405 -23.30 -9.88 -21.23
C PHE A 405 -23.26 -10.14 -19.72
N ASN A 406 -22.67 -9.24 -18.94
CA ASN A 406 -22.72 -9.33 -17.49
C ASN A 406 -23.99 -8.65 -16.96
N GLU A 407 -25.01 -9.45 -16.66
CA GLU A 407 -26.29 -9.01 -16.10
C GLU A 407 -26.41 -9.25 -14.59
N GLU A 408 -25.30 -9.55 -13.90
CA GLU A 408 -25.30 -9.82 -12.46
C GLU A 408 -25.67 -8.57 -11.65
N VAL A 409 -26.85 -8.56 -11.04
CA VAL A 409 -27.30 -7.46 -10.17
C VAL A 409 -26.57 -7.51 -8.83
N TYR A 410 -26.57 -8.66 -8.15
CA TYR A 410 -25.89 -8.88 -6.88
C TYR A 410 -25.29 -10.28 -6.81
N PRO A 411 -24.06 -10.47 -6.29
CA PRO A 411 -23.16 -9.47 -5.69
C PRO A 411 -22.26 -8.78 -6.74
N SER A 412 -22.55 -7.53 -7.07
CA SER A 412 -21.70 -6.71 -7.94
C SER A 412 -21.12 -5.50 -7.18
N PRO A 413 -19.88 -5.06 -7.51
CA PRO A 413 -19.32 -3.84 -6.92
C PRO A 413 -20.16 -2.59 -7.28
N VAL A 414 -20.85 -2.61 -8.42
CA VAL A 414 -21.77 -1.56 -8.86
C VAL A 414 -22.96 -1.46 -7.91
N ALA A 415 -23.58 -2.59 -7.58
CA ALA A 415 -24.67 -2.64 -6.59
C ALA A 415 -24.21 -2.14 -5.23
N SER A 416 -23.02 -2.51 -4.77
CA SER A 416 -22.49 -2.00 -3.50
C SER A 416 -22.36 -0.47 -3.48
N SER A 417 -21.93 0.15 -4.59
CA SER A 417 -21.83 1.62 -4.71
C SER A 417 -23.21 2.29 -4.78
N ILE A 418 -24.15 1.73 -5.55
CA ILE A 418 -25.53 2.24 -5.65
C ILE A 418 -26.24 2.13 -4.30
N PHE A 419 -26.15 0.99 -3.62
CA PHE A 419 -26.76 0.78 -2.30
C PHE A 419 -26.17 1.71 -1.25
N LYS A 420 -24.86 1.99 -1.33
CA LYS A 420 -24.24 2.99 -0.45
C LYS A 420 -24.80 4.39 -0.71
N LEU A 421 -24.98 4.77 -1.96
CA LEU A 421 -25.59 6.05 -2.34
C LEU A 421 -27.05 6.15 -1.86
N ILE A 422 -27.85 5.09 -2.05
CA ILE A 422 -29.23 5.01 -1.55
C ILE A 422 -29.28 5.17 -0.03
N SER A 423 -28.35 4.52 0.70
CA SER A 423 -28.30 4.62 2.16
C SER A 423 -28.01 6.03 2.69
N ILE A 424 -27.42 6.91 1.88
CA ILE A 424 -27.09 8.29 2.27
C ILE A 424 -28.20 9.26 1.83
N ASN A 425 -28.71 9.09 0.60
CA ASN A 425 -29.54 10.11 -0.05
C ASN A 425 -31.04 9.75 -0.14
N GLY A 426 -31.42 8.50 0.12
CA GLY A 426 -32.77 7.96 -0.10
C GLY A 426 -32.99 7.42 -1.50
N LEU A 427 -33.85 6.41 -1.65
CA LEU A 427 -34.09 5.72 -2.92
C LEU A 427 -34.78 6.64 -3.94
N ALA A 428 -35.82 7.35 -3.50
CA ALA A 428 -36.63 8.21 -4.38
C ALA A 428 -35.79 9.33 -5.00
N LYS A 429 -34.86 9.92 -4.24
CA LYS A 429 -33.97 10.98 -4.71
C LYS A 429 -33.00 10.47 -5.78
N VAL A 430 -32.43 9.29 -5.59
CA VAL A 430 -31.50 8.68 -6.54
C VAL A 430 -32.23 8.27 -7.83
N GLN A 431 -33.45 7.72 -7.73
CA GLN A 431 -34.29 7.41 -8.89
C GLN A 431 -34.65 8.67 -9.70
N ASN A 432 -35.10 9.74 -9.03
CA ASN A 432 -35.42 11.01 -9.68
C ASN A 432 -34.20 11.63 -10.37
N ALA A 433 -33.02 11.52 -9.76
CA ALA A 433 -31.77 11.97 -10.37
C ALA A 433 -31.39 11.14 -11.62
N LEU A 434 -31.69 9.84 -11.64
CA LEU A 434 -31.50 9.01 -12.84
C LEU A 434 -32.44 9.43 -13.97
N VAL A 435 -33.71 9.70 -13.66
CA VAL A 435 -34.68 10.20 -14.65
C VAL A 435 -34.23 11.54 -15.23
N ALA A 436 -33.69 12.44 -14.40
CA ALA A 436 -33.16 13.73 -14.83
C ALA A 436 -31.94 13.64 -15.75
N LEU A 437 -31.18 12.54 -15.71
CA LEU A 437 -30.00 12.31 -16.57
C LEU A 437 -30.36 11.93 -18.01
N ASN A 438 -31.63 11.65 -18.32
CA ASN A 438 -32.15 11.32 -19.65
C ASN A 438 -31.32 10.24 -20.39
N VAL A 439 -31.19 9.07 -19.75
CA VAL A 439 -30.37 7.94 -20.21
C VAL A 439 -31.12 7.11 -21.27
N PRO A 440 -30.44 6.44 -22.24
CA PRO A 440 -31.09 5.53 -23.17
C PRO A 440 -31.93 4.45 -22.47
N GLN A 441 -33.08 4.11 -23.05
CA GLN A 441 -34.08 3.24 -22.42
C GLN A 441 -33.56 1.84 -22.06
N SER A 442 -32.64 1.27 -22.86
CA SER A 442 -32.00 -0.02 -22.57
C SER A 442 -31.15 0.04 -21.30
N THR A 443 -30.27 1.02 -21.19
CA THR A 443 -29.43 1.24 -20.02
C THR A 443 -30.27 1.62 -18.80
N TYR A 444 -31.31 2.44 -18.98
CA TYR A 444 -32.25 2.77 -17.91
C TYR A 444 -32.89 1.50 -17.32
N ARG A 445 -33.43 0.60 -18.16
CA ARG A 445 -34.01 -0.68 -17.70
C ARG A 445 -32.99 -1.53 -16.93
N ASN A 446 -31.73 -1.59 -17.39
CA ASN A 446 -30.68 -2.33 -16.70
C ASN A 446 -30.33 -1.71 -15.34
N ILE A 447 -30.35 -0.39 -15.20
CA ILE A 447 -30.11 0.29 -13.93
C ILE A 447 -31.31 0.08 -12.98
N THR A 448 -32.54 0.13 -13.49
CA THR A 448 -33.76 -0.07 -12.69
C THR A 448 -33.78 -1.40 -11.97
N LYS A 449 -33.21 -2.48 -12.55
CA LYS A 449 -33.04 -3.78 -11.87
C LYS A 449 -32.33 -3.65 -10.52
N TYR A 450 -31.36 -2.74 -10.39
CA TYR A 450 -30.66 -2.51 -9.12
C TYR A 450 -31.56 -1.81 -8.09
N PHE A 451 -32.44 -0.91 -8.53
CA PHE A 451 -33.39 -0.24 -7.65
C PHE A 451 -34.53 -1.17 -7.22
N GLU A 452 -35.07 -1.98 -8.14
CA GLU A 452 -36.05 -3.03 -7.82
C GLU A 452 -35.49 -4.01 -6.79
N TYR A 453 -34.22 -4.40 -6.93
CA TYR A 453 -33.53 -5.20 -5.91
C TYR A 453 -33.45 -4.47 -4.57
N ALA A 454 -33.07 -3.18 -4.58
CA ALA A 454 -32.97 -2.39 -3.35
C ALA A 454 -34.32 -2.26 -2.61
N GLU A 455 -35.42 -2.12 -3.36
CA GLU A 455 -36.78 -2.05 -2.84
C GLU A 455 -37.26 -3.40 -2.30
N LEU A 456 -37.08 -4.48 -3.08
CA LEU A 456 -37.49 -5.83 -2.70
C LEU A 456 -36.81 -6.32 -1.41
N PHE A 457 -35.50 -6.07 -1.29
CA PHE A 457 -34.71 -6.50 -0.14
C PHE A 457 -34.64 -5.47 0.99
N ARG A 458 -35.34 -4.34 0.87
CA ARG A 458 -35.35 -3.24 1.84
C ARG A 458 -33.95 -2.85 2.32
N VAL A 459 -33.09 -2.55 1.35
CA VAL A 459 -31.72 -2.08 1.63
C VAL A 459 -31.80 -0.78 2.44
N ALA A 460 -30.88 -0.57 3.38
CA ALA A 460 -30.85 0.64 4.20
C ALA A 460 -30.99 1.92 3.34
N GLY A 461 -32.01 2.73 3.65
CA GLY A 461 -32.40 3.91 2.87
C GLY A 461 -33.49 3.68 1.81
N SER A 462 -34.06 2.47 1.70
CA SER A 462 -35.19 2.16 0.80
C SER A 462 -36.49 2.86 1.22
N ASP A 463 -36.69 3.03 2.52
CA ASP A 463 -37.94 3.57 3.09
C ASP A 463 -37.98 5.12 3.07
N TRP A 464 -36.94 5.77 2.52
CA TRP A 464 -36.59 7.19 2.69
C TRP A 464 -36.61 7.94 1.37
#